data_AF-A0A2N6RZ23-F1
#
_entry.id   AF-A0A2N6RZ23-F1
#
_cell.length_a   1.000
_cell.length_b   1.000
_cell.length_c   1.000
_cell.angle_alpha   90.00
_cell.angle_beta   90.00
_cell.angle_gamma   90.00
#
_symmetry.space_group_name_H-M   'P 1'
#
loop_
_entity.id
_entity.type
_entity.pdbx_description
1 polymer ?
#
loop_
_entity_poly.entity_id
_entity_poly.type
_entity_poly.pdbx_seq_one_letter_code
_entity_poly.pdbx_strand_id
1 'polypeptide(L)'
;MVSDNMFHDVSRDDLKSKKVTKTVAALAIVAASSAMFSACGEPSAVPMNDEFAGNSGQSADDGGNPSGKYDAGAQQSKSSAQIEDSGDSQDSKNQQNQPRTDTGNYKDGDYKIKATYGPVAEDSIEVNLSVANGNVSDVQITPHPFTPISRGHMDAFSKAIPGKIVGKPLKDLHISVVAGASWTSDAFNKALDVARQEASIQSAQ
;
A
#
# COMPACT_ATOMS: atom_id res chain seq x y z
N MET A 1 -24.65 -5.24 70.64
CA MET A 1 -23.27 -5.38 70.14
C MET A 1 -23.36 -5.14 68.63
N VAL A 2 -23.06 -3.96 68.09
CA VAL A 2 -21.70 -3.48 67.72
C VAL A 2 -20.95 -4.61 66.99
N SER A 3 -20.67 -4.53 65.69
CA SER A 3 -19.99 -3.43 64.99
C SER A 3 -20.35 -3.26 63.51
N ASP A 4 -20.18 -2.02 63.09
CA ASP A 4 -20.06 -1.45 61.75
C ASP A 4 -18.76 -1.88 61.02
N ASN A 5 -18.60 -1.39 59.78
CA ASN A 5 -17.40 -1.33 58.92
C ASN A 5 -16.99 -2.57 58.08
N MET A 6 -17.15 -2.48 56.75
CA MET A 6 -16.12 -1.89 55.86
C MET A 6 -16.40 -2.21 54.38
N PHE A 7 -16.73 -1.13 53.65
CA PHE A 7 -16.45 -0.86 52.23
C PHE A 7 -15.52 -1.85 51.49
N HIS A 8 -15.94 -2.28 50.31
CA HIS A 8 -15.14 -2.06 49.11
C HIS A 8 -16.03 -1.76 47.89
N ASP A 9 -15.71 -0.60 47.33
CA ASP A 9 -16.19 0.01 46.11
C ASP A 9 -15.87 -0.86 44.89
N VAL A 10 -16.87 -1.12 44.06
CA VAL A 10 -16.66 -1.34 42.62
C VAL A 10 -17.59 -0.38 41.91
N SER A 11 -17.07 0.82 41.69
CA SER A 11 -17.62 1.84 40.80
C SER A 11 -17.96 1.25 39.44
N ARG A 12 -19.24 1.41 39.08
CA ARG A 12 -19.78 1.18 37.74
C ARG A 12 -19.42 2.37 36.85
N ASP A 13 -18.82 2.03 35.71
CA ASP A 13 -19.05 2.56 34.37
C ASP A 13 -19.29 4.08 34.21
N ASP A 14 -18.23 4.73 33.73
CA ASP A 14 -18.19 5.49 32.48
C ASP A 14 -19.50 6.10 31.97
N LEU A 15 -19.63 7.43 32.12
CA LEU A 15 -20.06 8.31 31.03
C LEU A 15 -19.79 9.78 31.41
N LYS A 16 -18.61 10.30 31.09
CA LYS A 16 -18.36 11.75 31.13
C LYS A 16 -18.24 12.30 29.73
N SER A 17 -19.32 12.97 29.33
CA SER A 17 -19.49 13.74 28.10
C SER A 17 -18.27 14.60 27.76
N LYS A 18 -17.79 14.48 26.52
CA LYS A 18 -17.06 15.57 25.86
C LYS A 18 -17.88 16.01 24.65
N LYS A 19 -18.54 17.16 24.81
CA LYS A 19 -19.08 17.95 23.69
C LYS A 19 -17.92 18.31 22.77
N VAL A 20 -17.94 17.81 21.54
CA VAL A 20 -17.05 18.28 20.48
C VAL A 20 -17.71 19.51 19.86
N THR A 21 -17.24 20.69 20.26
CA THR A 21 -17.59 21.96 19.62
C THR A 21 -16.96 21.99 18.24
N LYS A 22 -17.77 21.76 17.19
CA LYS A 22 -17.37 22.03 15.81
C LYS A 22 -17.33 23.53 15.58
N THR A 23 -16.14 24.12 15.47
CA THR A 23 -15.94 25.45 14.91
C THR A 23 -16.13 25.38 13.40
N VAL A 24 -17.16 26.06 12.90
CA VAL A 24 -17.45 26.22 11.47
C VAL A 24 -16.46 27.22 10.87
N ALA A 25 -15.76 26.80 9.83
CA ALA A 25 -14.87 27.62 9.04
C ALA A 25 -15.67 28.62 8.19
N ALA A 26 -15.31 29.90 8.25
CA ALA A 26 -15.69 30.90 7.26
C ALA A 26 -14.46 31.20 6.41
N LEU A 27 -14.39 30.63 5.21
CA LEU A 27 -13.40 30.96 4.19
C LEU A 27 -14.04 31.93 3.19
N ALA A 28 -13.55 33.16 3.20
CA ALA A 28 -13.97 34.22 2.31
C ALA A 28 -13.60 33.89 0.86
N ILE A 29 -14.59 33.96 -0.01
CA ILE A 29 -14.49 33.81 -1.46
C ILE A 29 -13.85 35.09 -2.01
N VAL A 30 -12.69 34.98 -2.68
CA VAL A 30 -12.20 36.04 -3.57
C VAL A 30 -12.06 35.46 -4.96
N ALA A 31 -12.95 35.93 -5.83
CA ALA A 31 -12.90 35.74 -7.27
C ALA A 31 -11.81 36.63 -7.88
N ALA A 32 -11.02 36.08 -8.80
CA ALA A 32 -10.33 36.86 -9.82
C ALA A 32 -10.15 35.99 -11.06
N SER A 33 -11.03 36.19 -12.03
CA SER A 33 -10.96 35.72 -13.39
C SER A 33 -9.80 36.38 -14.13
N SER A 34 -8.84 35.59 -14.59
CA SER A 34 -7.90 35.98 -15.65
C SER A 34 -7.84 34.87 -16.69
N ALA A 35 -8.52 35.12 -17.81
CA ALA A 35 -8.35 34.40 -19.06
C ALA A 35 -6.97 34.71 -19.64
N MET A 36 -6.23 33.66 -20.02
CA MET A 36 -5.21 33.76 -21.07
C MET A 36 -5.32 32.52 -21.98
N PHE A 37 -6.02 32.71 -23.11
CA PHE A 37 -5.94 31.87 -24.29
C PHE A 37 -4.75 32.37 -25.11
N SER A 38 -3.62 31.66 -25.09
CA SER A 38 -2.55 31.82 -26.09
C SER A 38 -1.52 30.70 -25.92
N ALA A 39 -1.73 29.60 -26.63
CA ALA A 39 -0.67 28.84 -27.31
C ALA A 39 -1.30 27.59 -27.92
N CYS A 40 -1.69 27.68 -29.20
CA CYS A 40 -1.69 26.49 -30.05
C CYS A 40 -0.23 26.06 -30.21
N GLY A 41 0.17 25.03 -29.47
CA GLY A 41 1.36 24.25 -29.75
C GLY A 41 0.93 22.98 -30.46
N GLU A 42 1.18 22.91 -31.76
CA GLU A 42 1.06 21.70 -32.56
C GLU A 42 1.91 20.56 -31.94
N PRO A 43 1.35 19.39 -31.62
CA PRO A 43 2.16 18.19 -31.56
C PRO A 43 2.50 17.81 -33.01
N SER A 44 3.74 18.10 -33.42
CA SER A 44 4.33 17.53 -34.61
C SER A 44 4.25 16.00 -34.49
N ALA A 45 3.35 15.41 -35.27
CA ALA A 45 3.22 13.98 -35.42
C ALA A 45 4.53 13.46 -36.02
N VAL A 46 5.37 12.85 -35.19
CA VAL A 46 6.39 11.94 -35.68
C VAL A 46 5.66 10.81 -36.43
N PRO A 47 5.94 10.59 -37.73
CA PRO A 47 5.39 9.43 -38.42
C PRO A 47 5.89 8.17 -37.70
N MET A 48 4.94 7.29 -37.40
CA MET A 48 5.23 5.94 -36.92
C MET A 48 5.95 5.23 -38.08
N ASN A 49 7.27 5.10 -37.99
CA ASN A 49 8.01 4.24 -38.91
C ASN A 49 7.66 2.79 -38.59
N ASP A 50 6.79 2.20 -39.39
CA ASP A 50 6.55 0.77 -39.47
C ASP A 50 7.79 0.07 -40.03
N GLU A 51 8.84 -0.07 -39.22
CA GLU A 51 9.92 -1.02 -39.50
C GLU A 51 9.75 -2.24 -38.60
N PHE A 52 8.81 -3.08 -39.03
CA PHE A 52 8.79 -4.51 -38.77
C PHE A 52 10.10 -5.13 -39.29
N ALA A 53 11.17 -5.01 -38.52
CA ALA A 53 12.39 -5.80 -38.71
C ALA A 53 12.21 -7.12 -37.97
N GLY A 54 11.56 -8.07 -38.63
CA GLY A 54 11.68 -9.48 -38.29
C GLY A 54 13.16 -9.88 -38.40
N ASN A 55 13.84 -10.05 -37.27
CA ASN A 55 15.13 -10.73 -37.27
C ASN A 55 14.87 -12.24 -37.42
N SER A 56 14.96 -12.67 -38.67
CA SER A 56 15.08 -14.06 -39.07
C SER A 56 16.41 -14.60 -38.54
N GLY A 57 16.36 -15.27 -37.38
CA GLY A 57 17.41 -16.15 -36.91
C GLY A 57 17.04 -17.61 -37.17
N GLN A 58 16.91 -17.99 -38.44
CA GLN A 58 16.96 -19.40 -38.83
C GLN A 58 18.42 -19.87 -38.75
N SER A 59 18.66 -20.88 -37.91
CA SER A 59 19.71 -21.86 -38.13
C SER A 59 19.10 -23.25 -37.96
N ALA A 60 18.90 -23.95 -39.07
CA ALA A 60 19.01 -25.41 -39.13
C ALA A 60 20.51 -25.75 -38.95
N ASP A 61 20.96 -26.85 -38.34
CA ASP A 61 20.52 -28.23 -38.41
C ASP A 61 21.21 -29.03 -37.27
N ASP A 62 20.79 -30.30 -37.14
CA ASP A 62 21.53 -31.45 -36.57
C ASP A 62 21.12 -31.96 -35.16
N GLY A 63 20.36 -33.08 -35.17
CA GLY A 63 20.61 -34.19 -34.25
C GLY A 63 19.68 -34.40 -33.04
N GLY A 64 18.59 -35.15 -33.21
CA GLY A 64 18.13 -36.20 -32.28
C GLY A 64 17.70 -35.84 -30.84
N ASN A 65 16.40 -35.97 -30.58
CA ASN A 65 15.74 -36.08 -29.26
C ASN A 65 16.40 -37.19 -28.38
N PRO A 66 16.48 -37.11 -27.02
CA PRO A 66 15.29 -37.12 -26.16
C PRO A 66 15.31 -36.21 -24.92
N SER A 67 14.09 -35.88 -24.49
CA SER A 67 13.63 -35.77 -23.08
C SER A 67 13.69 -34.41 -22.36
N GLY A 68 12.48 -33.97 -21.99
CA GLY A 68 12.18 -33.33 -20.71
C GLY A 68 12.58 -31.87 -20.55
N LYS A 69 11.59 -30.97 -20.70
CA LYS A 69 11.15 -30.01 -19.66
C LYS A 69 10.13 -29.05 -20.26
N TYR A 70 9.06 -28.85 -19.51
CA TYR A 70 8.11 -27.76 -19.69
C TYR A 70 8.86 -26.45 -19.45
N ASP A 71 9.33 -25.78 -20.49
CA ASP A 71 9.85 -24.43 -20.36
C ASP A 71 8.66 -23.47 -20.41
N ALA A 72 8.15 -23.13 -19.23
CA ALA A 72 7.23 -22.04 -19.05
C ALA A 72 7.99 -20.74 -19.35
N GLY A 73 7.92 -20.30 -20.60
CA GLY A 73 8.26 -18.95 -21.03
C GLY A 73 7.28 -17.94 -20.43
N ALA A 74 7.32 -17.78 -19.10
CA ALA A 74 6.70 -16.66 -18.42
C ALA A 74 7.56 -15.43 -18.71
N GLN A 75 7.21 -14.69 -19.76
CA GLN A 75 7.43 -13.25 -19.75
C GLN A 75 6.72 -12.73 -18.50
N GLN A 76 7.46 -12.60 -17.40
CA GLN A 76 7.00 -11.94 -16.19
C GLN A 76 6.63 -10.51 -16.58
N SER A 77 5.35 -10.28 -16.88
CA SER A 77 4.74 -8.98 -16.72
C SER A 77 4.97 -8.58 -15.28
N LYS A 78 6.02 -7.79 -15.05
CA LYS A 78 6.32 -7.20 -13.74
C LYS A 78 5.08 -6.40 -13.36
N SER A 79 4.41 -6.79 -12.29
CA SER A 79 3.35 -5.97 -11.70
C SER A 79 3.96 -4.62 -11.31
N SER A 80 3.56 -3.57 -12.01
CA SER A 80 3.89 -2.20 -11.65
C SER A 80 2.96 -1.77 -10.52
N ALA A 81 3.23 -2.27 -9.31
CA ALA A 81 2.60 -1.72 -8.13
C ALA A 81 3.18 -0.32 -7.85
N GLN A 82 2.30 0.68 -7.80
CA GLN A 82 2.56 2.09 -7.46
C GLN A 82 2.08 2.35 -6.03
N ILE A 83 2.86 3.10 -5.25
CA ILE A 83 2.49 3.47 -3.88
C ILE A 83 2.04 4.92 -3.84
N GLU A 84 0.90 5.17 -3.22
CA GLU A 84 0.39 6.50 -2.93
C GLU A 84 0.48 6.71 -1.41
N ASP A 85 1.36 7.62 -0.98
CA ASP A 85 1.43 8.08 0.41
C ASP A 85 0.19 8.95 0.70
N SER A 86 -0.75 8.39 1.46
CA SER A 86 -1.95 9.10 1.90
C SER A 86 -1.70 9.73 3.27
N GLY A 87 -0.73 10.65 3.33
CA GLY A 87 -0.38 11.38 4.53
C GLY A 87 -1.46 12.41 4.93
N ASP A 88 -2.53 11.97 5.59
CA ASP A 88 -3.40 12.84 6.39
C ASP A 88 -2.81 12.95 7.81
N SER A 89 -1.84 13.86 7.98
CA SER A 89 -1.36 14.24 9.30
C SER A 89 -1.04 15.73 9.27
N GLN A 90 -2.05 16.53 9.63
CA GLN A 90 -1.86 17.92 10.01
C GLN A 90 -1.13 17.96 11.35
N ASP A 91 0.20 18.03 11.34
CA ASP A 91 1.00 18.94 12.16
C ASP A 91 2.51 18.72 11.91
N SER A 92 3.26 19.82 11.87
CA SER A 92 4.73 19.89 11.93
C SER A 92 5.57 19.59 10.66
N LYS A 93 5.61 20.62 9.80
CA LYS A 93 6.79 21.21 9.13
C LYS A 93 7.98 20.29 8.76
N ASN A 94 8.12 20.06 7.45
CA ASN A 94 9.39 19.99 6.70
C ASN A 94 10.34 18.82 7.01
N GLN A 95 9.83 17.58 7.07
CA GLN A 95 10.67 16.36 6.99
C GLN A 95 10.09 15.24 6.11
N GLN A 96 9.02 15.50 5.36
CA GLN A 96 8.21 14.44 4.74
C GLN A 96 8.64 14.05 3.31
N ASN A 97 9.68 14.67 2.76
CA ASN A 97 10.21 14.38 1.41
C ASN A 97 11.69 13.99 1.42
N GLN A 98 12.16 13.31 2.48
CA GLN A 98 13.44 12.62 2.44
C GLN A 98 13.18 11.12 2.22
N PRO A 99 13.90 10.44 1.32
CA PRO A 99 13.80 8.99 1.20
C PRO A 99 14.16 8.40 2.57
N ARG A 100 13.15 7.90 3.29
CA ARG A 100 13.38 7.20 4.56
C ARG A 100 13.91 5.83 4.22
N THR A 101 15.02 5.46 4.84
CA THR A 101 15.57 4.12 4.72
C THR A 101 15.00 3.24 5.83
N ASP A 102 14.80 1.95 5.51
CA ASP A 102 14.46 0.95 6.51
C ASP A 102 15.65 0.76 7.46
N THR A 103 15.50 1.18 8.72
CA THR A 103 16.55 1.02 9.74
C THR A 103 16.45 -0.31 10.48
N GLY A 104 15.35 -1.07 10.29
CA GLY A 104 15.05 -2.28 11.06
C GLY A 104 14.55 -2.03 12.48
N ASN A 105 14.43 -0.78 12.91
CA ASN A 105 13.88 -0.37 14.19
C ASN A 105 12.64 0.48 13.96
N TYR A 106 11.48 -0.05 14.32
CA TYR A 106 10.19 0.57 13.99
C TYR A 106 9.56 1.29 15.17
N LYS A 107 8.95 2.44 14.90
CA LYS A 107 8.05 3.13 15.82
C LYS A 107 6.73 2.39 15.87
N ASP A 108 6.20 2.26 17.08
CA ASP A 108 4.84 1.78 17.27
C ASP A 108 3.85 2.83 16.74
N GLY A 109 2.80 2.36 16.09
CA GLY A 109 1.81 3.24 15.45
C GLY A 109 1.02 2.53 14.35
N ASP A 110 0.12 3.29 13.75
CA ASP A 110 -0.71 2.87 12.63
C ASP A 110 -0.22 3.53 11.35
N TYR A 111 0.08 2.71 10.34
CA TYR A 111 0.60 3.12 9.04
C TYR A 111 -0.42 2.81 7.98
N LYS A 112 -0.78 3.80 7.17
CA LYS A 112 -1.76 3.68 6.10
C LYS A 112 -1.09 3.86 4.76
N ILE A 113 -1.01 2.79 3.99
CA ILE A 113 -0.33 2.75 2.70
C ILE A 113 -1.33 2.34 1.64
N LYS A 114 -1.48 3.14 0.60
CA LYS A 114 -2.27 2.74 -0.56
C LYS A 114 -1.33 2.22 -1.66
N ALA A 115 -1.62 1.01 -2.13
CA ALA A 115 -0.88 0.37 -3.22
C ALA A 115 -1.82 0.09 -4.39
N THR A 116 -1.52 0.70 -5.53
CA THR A 116 -2.24 0.51 -6.79
C THR A 116 -1.47 -0.46 -7.67
N TYR A 117 -2.12 -1.37 -8.39
CA TYR A 117 -1.50 -2.37 -9.25
C TYR A 117 -2.40 -2.71 -10.45
N GLY A 118 -1.83 -3.42 -11.42
CA GLY A 118 -2.49 -3.74 -12.69
C GLY A 118 -1.69 -3.24 -13.89
N PRO A 119 -2.06 -3.64 -15.13
CA PRO A 119 -1.34 -3.23 -16.32
C PRO A 119 -1.38 -1.71 -16.54
N VAL A 120 -2.45 -1.06 -16.05
CA VAL A 120 -2.63 0.40 -16.10
C VAL A 120 -3.09 0.96 -14.74
N ALA A 121 -2.66 0.31 -13.65
CA ALA A 121 -2.90 0.77 -12.26
C ALA A 121 -4.40 0.97 -11.91
N GLU A 122 -5.23 -0.03 -12.23
CA GLU A 122 -6.69 0.04 -12.09
C GLU A 122 -7.18 -0.45 -10.72
N ASP A 123 -6.53 -1.47 -10.17
CA ASP A 123 -6.88 -2.05 -8.88
C ASP A 123 -6.03 -1.40 -7.78
N SER A 124 -6.59 -1.15 -6.60
CA SER A 124 -5.80 -0.69 -5.45
C SER A 124 -6.21 -1.35 -4.14
N ILE A 125 -5.27 -1.45 -3.20
CA ILE A 125 -5.51 -1.84 -1.82
C ILE A 125 -5.05 -0.71 -0.90
N GLU A 126 -5.86 -0.39 0.10
CA GLU A 126 -5.41 0.39 1.25
C GLU A 126 -5.01 -0.58 2.36
N VAL A 127 -3.78 -0.46 2.83
CA VAL A 127 -3.19 -1.28 3.88
C VAL A 127 -3.09 -0.41 5.12
N ASN A 128 -3.86 -0.75 6.14
CA ASN A 128 -3.73 -0.18 7.48
C ASN A 128 -2.97 -1.19 8.33
N LEU A 129 -1.72 -0.89 8.64
CA LEU A 129 -0.81 -1.75 9.38
C LEU A 129 -0.56 -1.15 10.77
N SER A 130 -0.90 -1.90 11.82
CA SER A 130 -0.55 -1.53 13.19
C SER A 130 0.74 -2.24 13.59
N VAL A 131 1.69 -1.47 14.11
CA VAL A 131 2.99 -1.96 14.57
C VAL A 131 3.11 -1.73 16.07
N ALA A 132 3.51 -2.78 16.80
CA ALA A 132 3.80 -2.71 18.23
C ALA A 132 5.03 -3.55 18.58
N ASN A 133 5.98 -2.96 19.30
CA ASN A 133 7.25 -3.57 19.69
C ASN A 133 8.03 -4.14 18.49
N GLY A 134 7.95 -3.49 17.33
CA GLY A 134 8.59 -3.94 16.09
C GLY A 134 7.90 -5.12 15.37
N ASN A 135 6.75 -5.58 15.87
CA ASN A 135 5.94 -6.64 15.27
C ASN A 135 4.64 -6.08 14.71
N VAL A 136 4.04 -6.81 13.77
CA VAL A 136 2.69 -6.50 13.28
C VAL A 136 1.67 -6.89 14.35
N SER A 137 0.97 -5.92 14.93
CA SER A 137 -0.07 -6.15 15.93
C SER A 137 -1.45 -6.35 15.29
N ASP A 138 -1.73 -5.64 14.21
CA ASP A 138 -2.97 -5.77 13.44
C ASP A 138 -2.73 -5.39 11.97
N VAL A 139 -3.59 -5.90 11.08
CA VAL A 139 -3.60 -5.51 9.68
C VAL A 139 -5.03 -5.50 9.15
N GLN A 140 -5.40 -4.41 8.51
CA GLN A 140 -6.66 -4.27 7.80
C GLN A 140 -6.40 -3.89 6.35
N ILE A 141 -7.06 -4.61 5.43
CA ILE A 141 -6.97 -4.38 4.00
C ILE A 141 -8.32 -3.89 3.49
N THR A 142 -8.35 -2.68 2.94
CA THR A 142 -9.52 -2.15 2.22
C THR A 142 -9.30 -2.33 0.72
N PRO A 143 -10.03 -3.25 0.06
CA PRO A 143 -9.88 -3.46 -1.37
C PRO A 143 -10.66 -2.42 -2.18
N HIS A 144 -10.03 -1.92 -3.24
CA HIS A 144 -10.64 -1.08 -4.27
C HIS A 144 -10.50 -1.75 -5.65
N PRO A 145 -11.32 -2.78 -5.93
CA PRO A 145 -11.27 -3.51 -7.19
C PRO A 145 -11.91 -2.73 -8.34
N PHE A 146 -11.28 -2.79 -9.50
CA PHE A 146 -11.82 -2.32 -10.77
C PHE A 146 -12.76 -3.36 -11.41
N THR A 147 -12.43 -4.65 -11.30
CA THR A 147 -13.23 -5.74 -11.90
C THR A 147 -13.83 -6.70 -10.86
N PRO A 148 -14.92 -7.43 -11.19
CA PRO A 148 -15.46 -8.47 -10.32
C PRO A 148 -14.47 -9.62 -10.02
N ILE A 149 -13.59 -9.93 -10.98
CA ILE A 149 -12.56 -10.97 -10.81
C ILE A 149 -11.54 -10.50 -9.77
N SER A 150 -11.06 -9.25 -9.89
CA SER A 150 -10.16 -8.62 -8.91
C SER A 150 -10.77 -8.63 -7.51
N ARG A 151 -12.06 -8.30 -7.38
CA ARG A 151 -12.77 -8.35 -6.08
C ARG A 151 -12.66 -9.72 -5.41
N GLY A 152 -12.89 -10.81 -6.15
CA GLY A 152 -12.81 -12.16 -5.59
C GLY A 152 -11.44 -12.50 -5.02
N HIS A 153 -10.37 -12.16 -5.77
CA HIS A 153 -8.99 -12.35 -5.31
C HIS A 153 -8.63 -11.47 -4.12
N MET A 154 -9.04 -10.20 -4.15
CA MET A 154 -8.76 -9.23 -3.08
C MET A 154 -9.50 -9.59 -1.80
N ASP A 155 -10.76 -10.01 -1.86
CA ASP A 155 -11.53 -10.45 -0.69
C ASP A 155 -10.92 -11.70 -0.05
N ALA A 156 -10.47 -12.65 -0.88
CA ALA A 156 -9.79 -13.85 -0.39
C ALA A 156 -8.43 -13.51 0.25
N PHE A 157 -7.69 -12.57 -0.35
CA PHE A 157 -6.44 -12.05 0.19
C PHE A 157 -6.65 -11.37 1.55
N SER A 158 -7.60 -10.43 1.66
CA SER A 158 -7.90 -9.68 2.88
C SER A 158 -8.32 -10.59 4.04
N LYS A 159 -9.02 -11.69 3.76
CA LYS A 159 -9.39 -12.68 4.80
C LYS A 159 -8.21 -13.52 5.26
N ALA A 160 -7.27 -13.83 4.37
CA ALA A 160 -6.16 -14.71 4.67
C ALA A 160 -4.97 -13.98 5.29
N ILE A 161 -4.75 -12.70 4.97
CA ILE A 161 -3.54 -11.98 5.37
C ILE A 161 -3.34 -11.83 6.88
N PRO A 162 -4.37 -11.56 7.72
CA PRO A 162 -4.13 -11.34 9.15
C PRO A 162 -3.55 -12.59 9.82
N GLY A 163 -4.06 -13.78 9.47
CA GLY A 163 -3.53 -15.05 9.97
C GLY A 163 -2.13 -15.42 9.46
N LYS A 164 -1.59 -14.68 8.48
CA LYS A 164 -0.23 -14.89 7.95
C LYS A 164 0.80 -13.98 8.56
N ILE A 165 0.43 -12.77 9.00
CA ILE A 165 1.42 -11.76 9.39
C ILE A 165 1.26 -11.21 10.82
N VAL A 166 0.08 -11.29 11.42
CA VAL A 166 -0.12 -10.79 12.79
C VAL A 166 0.76 -11.59 13.75
N GLY A 167 1.46 -10.86 14.63
CA GLY A 167 2.43 -11.40 15.57
C GLY A 167 3.83 -11.67 14.98
N LYS A 168 4.04 -11.47 13.68
CA LYS A 168 5.37 -11.59 13.06
C LYS A 168 6.16 -10.28 13.19
N PRO A 169 7.51 -10.35 13.25
CA PRO A 169 8.33 -9.17 13.13
C PRO A 169 8.03 -8.47 11.81
N LEU A 170 7.92 -7.14 11.83
CA LEU A 170 7.79 -6.35 10.60
C LEU A 170 9.08 -6.41 9.78
N LYS A 171 10.22 -6.53 10.47
CA LYS A 171 11.53 -6.66 9.86
C LYS A 171 11.56 -7.89 8.95
N ASP A 172 12.02 -7.70 7.71
CA ASP A 172 12.15 -8.74 6.69
C ASP A 172 10.84 -9.50 6.41
N LEU A 173 9.69 -8.95 6.82
CA LEU A 173 8.39 -9.56 6.58
C LEU A 173 8.08 -9.52 5.09
N HIS A 174 7.90 -10.71 4.53
CA HIS A 174 7.52 -10.88 3.15
C HIS A 174 6.56 -12.05 3.04
N ILE A 175 5.50 -11.89 2.25
CA ILE A 175 4.52 -12.94 2.00
C ILE A 175 4.74 -13.57 0.63
N SER A 176 4.49 -14.88 0.55
CA SER A 176 4.29 -15.55 -0.74
C SER A 176 2.91 -15.22 -1.30
N VAL A 177 2.61 -15.72 -2.50
CA VAL A 177 1.27 -15.59 -3.10
C VAL A 177 0.21 -16.14 -2.15
N VAL A 178 -0.76 -15.29 -1.79
CA VAL A 178 -1.90 -15.65 -0.94
C VAL A 178 -3.16 -15.79 -1.80
N ALA A 179 -3.90 -16.88 -1.63
CA ALA A 179 -5.18 -17.14 -2.31
C ALA A 179 -5.13 -17.00 -3.86
N GLY A 180 -3.98 -17.30 -4.47
CA GLY A 180 -3.76 -17.14 -5.91
C GLY A 180 -3.68 -15.68 -6.40
N ALA A 181 -3.77 -14.70 -5.49
CA ALA A 181 -3.72 -13.27 -5.79
C ALA A 181 -2.27 -12.77 -5.85
N SER A 182 -1.52 -13.17 -6.88
CA SER A 182 -0.09 -12.85 -7.01
C SER A 182 0.18 -11.35 -7.12
N TRP A 183 -0.63 -10.63 -7.88
CA TRP A 183 -0.49 -9.17 -8.03
C TRP A 183 -0.81 -8.42 -6.75
N THR A 184 -1.89 -8.80 -6.05
CA THR A 184 -2.25 -8.23 -4.74
C THR A 184 -1.17 -8.53 -3.70
N SER A 185 -0.58 -9.73 -3.73
CA SER A 185 0.51 -10.11 -2.82
C SER A 185 1.78 -9.28 -3.05
N ASP A 186 2.14 -9.03 -4.31
CA ASP A 186 3.27 -8.15 -4.66
C ASP A 186 3.01 -6.71 -4.22
N ALA A 187 1.82 -6.16 -4.53
CA ALA A 187 1.43 -4.82 -4.10
C ALA A 187 1.49 -4.68 -2.56
N PHE A 188 1.05 -5.71 -1.83
CA PHE A 188 1.14 -5.73 -0.38
C PHE A 188 2.59 -5.77 0.14
N ASN A 189 3.47 -6.56 -0.48
CA ASN A 189 4.89 -6.56 -0.09
C ASN A 189 5.54 -5.18 -0.30
N LYS A 190 5.20 -4.47 -1.39
CA LYS A 190 5.65 -3.09 -1.58
C LYS A 190 5.07 -2.13 -0.54
N ALA A 191 3.82 -2.35 -0.12
CA ALA A 191 3.23 -1.59 0.97
C ALA A 191 3.97 -1.83 2.30
N LEU A 192 4.42 -3.07 2.57
CA LEU A 192 5.29 -3.38 3.72
C LEU A 192 6.65 -2.68 3.62
N ASP A 193 7.24 -2.59 2.43
CA ASP A 193 8.50 -1.86 2.22
C ASP A 193 8.36 -0.38 2.60
N VAL A 194 7.27 0.26 2.18
CA VAL A 194 6.98 1.65 2.52
C VAL A 194 6.63 1.81 3.99
N ALA A 195 5.81 0.91 4.55
CA ALA A 195 5.50 0.91 5.98
C ALA A 195 6.77 0.81 6.84
N ARG A 196 7.75 -0.01 6.44
CA ARG A 196 9.05 -0.11 7.11
C ARG A 196 9.83 1.19 7.06
N GLN A 197 9.84 1.87 5.91
CA GLN A 197 10.50 3.16 5.76
C GLN A 197 9.84 4.25 6.60
N GLU A 198 8.51 4.31 6.61
CA GLU A 198 7.72 5.27 7.39
C GLU A 198 7.84 5.01 8.89
N ALA A 199 7.80 3.74 9.30
CA ALA A 199 7.92 3.34 10.69
C ALA A 199 9.36 3.46 11.21
N SER A 200 10.36 3.55 10.34
CA SER A 200 11.76 3.55 10.77
C SER A 200 12.10 4.72 11.70
N ILE A 201 12.62 4.37 12.87
CA ILE A 201 13.24 5.33 13.79
C ILE A 201 14.53 5.79 13.14
N GLN A 202 14.52 7.02 12.63
CA GLN A 202 15.72 7.67 12.12
C GLN A 202 16.57 8.10 13.32
N SER A 203 17.80 7.60 13.41
CA SER A 203 18.76 8.08 14.40
C SER A 203 19.05 9.55 14.10
N ALA A 204 18.77 10.45 15.05
CA ALA A 204 19.26 11.81 14.96
C ALA A 204 20.80 11.77 15.02
N GLN A 205 21.45 12.23 13.95
CA GLN A 205 22.90 12.48 13.95
C GLN A 205 23.27 13.59 14.92
#